data_AF-A0A529NAZ9-F1
#
_entry.id   AF-A0A529NAZ9-F1
#
_cell.length_a   1.000
_cell.length_b   1.000
_cell.length_c   1.000
_cell.angle_alpha   90.00
_cell.angle_beta   90.00
_cell.angle_gamma   90.00
#
_symmetry.space_group_name_H-M   'P 1'
#
loop_
_entity.id
_entity.type
_entity.pdbx_description
1 polymer ?
#
loop_
_entity_poly.entity_id
_entity_poly.type
_entity_poly.pdbx_seq_one_letter_code
_entity_poly.pdbx_strand_id
1 'polypeptide(L)'
;RAWLRFGDSDDLDKVEQYARKALLMDSLDARPHAHLGVIDIMRGQPRAAIEHLEEALHINPSFAFARSAMGSAKLLLGDAADAIPFFLDTERLSPFDLYRFH
;
A
#
# COMPACT_ATOMS: atom_id res chain seq x y z
N ARG A 1 17.09 4.23 -18.40
CA ARG A 1 15.98 3.51 -17.74
C ARG A 1 15.99 3.93 -16.27
N ALA A 2 15.30 5.02 -15.93
CA ALA A 2 15.47 5.76 -14.67
C ALA A 2 14.13 5.94 -13.92
N TRP A 3 13.32 4.88 -13.88
CA TRP A 3 11.97 4.89 -13.28
C TRP A 3 11.86 4.02 -12.01
N LEU A 4 12.99 3.59 -11.45
CA LEU A 4 13.04 2.63 -10.34
C LEU A 4 14.09 3.02 -9.29
N ARG A 5 14.28 4.32 -9.06
CA ARG A 5 14.81 4.77 -7.78
C ARG A 5 13.59 5.22 -6.99
N PHE A 6 13.07 4.29 -6.20
CA PHE A 6 12.15 4.56 -5.10
C PHE A 6 12.47 5.94 -4.53
N GLY A 7 11.49 6.85 -4.47
CA GLY A 7 11.62 8.01 -3.58
C GLY A 7 12.08 7.44 -2.25
N ASP A 8 13.22 7.91 -1.75
CA ASP A 8 13.88 7.34 -0.59
C ASP A 8 12.83 7.12 0.50
N SER A 9 12.86 6.00 1.22
CA SER A 9 11.89 5.71 2.27
C SER A 9 11.69 6.91 3.23
N ASP A 10 12.76 7.69 3.41
CA ASP A 10 12.80 8.97 4.12
C ASP A 10 11.79 10.02 3.60
N ASP A 11 11.58 10.12 2.29
CA ASP A 11 10.60 11.02 1.70
C ASP A 11 9.16 10.53 1.93
N LEU A 12 8.93 9.21 1.87
CA LEU A 12 7.63 8.63 2.22
C LEU A 12 7.29 8.86 3.69
N ASP A 13 8.27 8.70 4.58
CA ASP A 13 8.10 8.91 6.01
C ASP A 13 7.81 10.40 6.33
N LYS A 14 8.45 11.33 5.61
CA LYS A 14 8.13 12.76 5.72
C LYS A 14 6.70 13.05 5.25
N VAL A 15 6.28 12.51 4.11
CA VAL A 15 4.92 12.71 3.58
C VAL A 15 3.90 12.15 4.56
N GLU A 16 4.17 10.98 5.16
CA GLU A 16 3.32 10.41 6.19
C GLU A 16 3.20 11.35 7.40
N GLN A 17 4.33 11.85 7.92
CA GLN A 17 4.31 12.78 9.05
C GLN A 17 3.53 14.06 8.73
N TYR A 18 3.70 14.63 7.54
CA TYR A 18 2.96 15.83 7.13
C TYR A 18 1.47 15.54 6.98
N ALA A 19 1.10 14.40 6.41
CA ALA A 19 -0.29 13.99 6.29
C ALA A 19 -0.93 13.80 7.68
N ARG A 20 -0.26 13.13 8.63
CA ARG A 20 -0.75 12.98 10.00
C ARG A 20 -0.90 14.32 10.72
N LYS A 21 0.05 15.25 10.55
CA LYS A 21 -0.07 16.61 11.09
C LYS A 21 -1.23 17.39 10.47
N ALA A 22 -1.47 17.24 9.17
CA ALA A 22 -2.59 17.87 8.50
C ALA A 22 -3.93 17.37 9.07
N LEU A 23 -4.06 16.07 9.35
CA LEU A 23 -5.26 15.51 10.01
C LEU A 23 -5.50 16.05 11.42
N LEU A 24 -4.44 16.40 12.17
CA LEU A 24 -4.58 17.03 13.48
C LEU A 24 -5.09 18.48 13.39
N MET A 25 -4.85 19.15 12.26
CA MET A 25 -5.28 20.54 12.04
C MET A 25 -6.67 20.61 11.44
N ASP A 26 -6.97 19.71 10.51
CA ASP A 26 -8.28 19.59 9.88
C ASP A 26 -8.62 18.10 9.67
N SER A 27 -9.49 17.59 10.54
CA SER A 27 -9.96 16.21 10.46
C SER A 27 -10.94 15.96 9.32
N LEU A 28 -11.45 17.02 8.68
CA LEU A 28 -12.38 16.94 7.55
C LEU A 28 -11.68 17.19 6.20
N ASP A 29 -10.35 17.13 6.16
CA ASP A 29 -9.60 17.17 4.91
C ASP A 29 -9.43 15.76 4.34
N ALA A 30 -9.94 15.55 3.13
CA ALA A 30 -9.81 14.27 2.41
C ALA A 30 -8.38 14.03 1.87
N ARG A 31 -7.58 15.08 1.66
CA ARG A 31 -6.26 14.98 1.00
C ARG A 31 -5.25 14.16 1.81
N PRO A 32 -5.07 14.39 3.12
CA PRO A 32 -4.11 13.62 3.92
C PRO A 32 -4.44 12.14 3.93
N HIS A 33 -5.73 11.78 4.05
CA HIS A 33 -6.20 10.40 3.94
C HIS A 33 -5.81 9.77 2.60
N ALA A 34 -5.99 10.48 1.48
CA ALA A 34 -5.58 9.96 0.18
C ALA A 34 -4.04 9.81 0.05
N HIS A 35 -3.27 10.73 0.62
CA HIS A 35 -1.81 10.64 0.61
C HIS A 35 -1.29 9.48 1.47
N LEU A 36 -1.89 9.22 2.64
CA LEU A 36 -1.57 8.05 3.45
C LEU A 36 -1.86 6.75 2.69
N GLY A 37 -3.01 6.67 2.01
CA GLY A 37 -3.33 5.51 1.18
C GLY A 37 -2.33 5.26 0.04
N VAL A 38 -1.82 6.32 -0.59
CA VAL A 38 -0.78 6.18 -1.62
C VAL A 38 0.55 5.71 -1.02
N ILE A 39 0.92 6.18 0.17
CA ILE A 39 2.13 5.71 0.86
C ILE A 39 2.02 4.21 1.16
N ASP A 40 0.86 3.74 1.63
CA ASP A 40 0.63 2.32 1.90
C ASP A 40 0.68 1.47 0.63
N ILE A 41 0.15 1.97 -0.50
CA ILE A 41 0.35 1.33 -1.81
C ILE A 41 1.84 1.20 -2.13
N MET A 42 2.62 2.28 -1.97
CA MET A 42 4.05 2.29 -2.26
C MET A 42 4.86 1.38 -1.33
N ARG A 43 4.38 1.14 -0.11
CA ARG A 43 4.96 0.20 0.86
C ARG A 43 4.51 -1.26 0.64
N GLY A 44 3.71 -1.53 -0.39
CA GLY A 44 3.21 -2.88 -0.68
C GLY A 44 2.11 -3.34 0.29
N GLN A 45 1.40 -2.39 0.92
CA GLN A 45 0.31 -2.64 1.86
C GLN A 45 -1.04 -2.15 1.28
N PRO A 46 -1.48 -2.64 0.11
CA PRO A 46 -2.67 -2.12 -0.57
C PRO A 46 -3.97 -2.35 0.22
N ARG A 47 -3.99 -3.28 1.18
CA ARG A 47 -5.14 -3.47 2.08
C ARG A 47 -5.30 -2.34 3.10
N ALA A 48 -4.20 -1.88 3.70
CA ALA A 48 -4.21 -0.73 4.61
C ALA A 48 -4.56 0.57 3.85
N ALA A 49 -4.08 0.68 2.61
CA ALA A 49 -4.39 1.81 1.75
C ALA A 49 -5.90 2.01 1.53
N ILE A 50 -6.69 0.92 1.45
CA ILE A 50 -8.14 1.01 1.25
C ILE A 50 -8.81 1.76 2.40
N GLU A 51 -8.44 1.50 3.65
CA GLU A 51 -9.06 2.14 4.81
C GLU A 51 -8.88 3.66 4.76
N HIS A 52 -7.66 4.11 4.44
CA HIS A 52 -7.37 5.54 4.27
C HIS A 52 -8.09 6.16 3.07
N LEU A 53 -8.21 5.43 1.95
CA LEU A 53 -8.87 5.92 0.76
C LEU A 53 -10.40 5.94 0.89
N GLU A 54 -10.98 5.05 1.68
CA GLU A 54 -12.40 5.06 2.02
C GLU A 54 -12.74 6.30 2.82
N GLU A 55 -11.94 6.66 3.82
CA GLU A 55 -12.17 7.89 4.60
C GLU A 55 -12.06 9.15 3.73
N ALA A 56 -11.05 9.21 2.84
CA ALA A 56 -10.91 10.30 1.89
C ALA A 56 -12.16 10.46 0.99
N LEU A 57 -12.76 9.34 0.57
CA LEU A 57 -13.97 9.33 -0.25
C LEU A 57 -15.25 9.52 0.56
N HIS A 58 -15.24 9.21 1.85
CA HIS A 58 -16.35 9.52 2.75
C HIS A 58 -16.46 11.04 2.94
N ILE A 59 -15.32 11.69 3.19
CA ILE A 59 -15.21 13.14 3.36
C ILE A 59 -15.51 13.86 2.03
N ASN A 60 -14.89 13.43 0.93
CA ASN A 60 -15.12 13.99 -0.39
C ASN A 60 -15.38 12.87 -1.42
N PRO A 61 -16.66 12.52 -1.65
CA PRO A 61 -17.03 11.48 -2.59
C PRO A 61 -16.51 11.71 -4.00
N SER A 62 -16.35 12.97 -4.43
CA SER A 62 -15.91 13.37 -5.76
C SER A 62 -14.39 13.51 -5.89
N PHE A 63 -13.62 13.10 -4.88
CA PHE A 63 -12.16 13.27 -4.90
C PHE A 63 -11.49 12.29 -5.87
N ALA A 64 -11.25 12.78 -7.09
CA ALA A 64 -10.72 11.98 -8.21
C ALA A 64 -9.36 11.30 -7.89
N PHE A 65 -8.52 11.96 -7.09
CA PHE A 65 -7.23 11.41 -6.67
C PHE A 65 -7.41 10.17 -5.79
N ALA A 66 -8.26 10.24 -4.76
CA ALA A 66 -8.56 9.11 -3.90
C ALA A 66 -9.24 7.96 -4.67
N ARG A 67 -10.15 8.26 -5.62
CA ARG A 67 -10.75 7.23 -6.49
C ARG A 67 -9.71 6.50 -7.34
N SER A 68 -8.74 7.23 -7.89
CA SER A 68 -7.67 6.65 -8.72
C SER A 68 -6.72 5.78 -7.90
N ALA A 69 -6.35 6.25 -6.70
CA ALA A 69 -5.55 5.46 -5.77
C ALA A 69 -6.31 4.21 -5.28
N MET A 70 -7.63 4.30 -5.05
CA MET A 70 -8.47 3.16 -4.69
C MET A 70 -8.49 2.10 -5.79
N GLY A 71 -8.57 2.52 -7.06
CA GLY A 71 -8.42 1.62 -8.20
C GLY A 71 -7.07 0.91 -8.21
N SER A 72 -5.99 1.65 -7.95
CA SER A 72 -4.63 1.10 -7.88
C SER A 72 -4.46 0.08 -6.76
N ALA A 73 -4.97 0.38 -5.55
CA ALA A 73 -4.97 -0.56 -4.42
C ALA A 73 -5.76 -1.85 -4.73
N LYS A 74 -6.93 -1.74 -5.36
CA LYS A 74 -7.74 -2.90 -5.74
C LYS A 74 -7.09 -3.77 -6.80
N LEU A 75 -6.42 -3.17 -7.80
CA LEU A 75 -5.65 -3.92 -8.79
C LEU A 75 -4.52 -4.71 -8.12
N LEU A 76 -3.74 -4.08 -7.24
CA LEU A 76 -2.66 -4.75 -6.51
C LEU A 76 -3.16 -5.89 -5.60
N LEU A 77 -4.36 -5.76 -5.01
CA LEU A 77 -4.97 -6.84 -4.24
C LEU A 77 -5.50 -7.98 -5.11
N GLY A 78 -6.03 -7.68 -6.29
CA GLY A 78 -6.41 -8.68 -7.29
C GLY A 78 -5.19 -9.49 -7.74
N ASP A 79 -4.12 -8.79 -8.12
CA ASP A 79 -2.84 -9.40 -8.50
C ASP A 79 -2.24 -10.22 -7.34
N ALA A 80 -2.34 -9.74 -6.10
CA ALA A 80 -1.89 -10.47 -4.92
C ALA A 80 -2.74 -11.72 -4.66
N ALA A 81 -4.06 -11.65 -4.80
CA ALA A 81 -4.95 -12.81 -4.66
C ALA A 81 -4.67 -13.88 -5.73
N ASP A 82 -4.37 -13.44 -6.96
CA ASP A 82 -3.92 -14.32 -8.05
C ASP A 82 -2.49 -14.84 -7.83
N ALA A 83 -1.65 -14.15 -7.05
CA ALA A 83 -0.30 -14.58 -6.68
C ALA A 83 -0.24 -15.52 -5.46
N ILE A 84 -1.23 -15.50 -4.55
CA ILE A 84 -1.32 -16.41 -3.39
C ILE A 84 -1.21 -17.90 -3.77
N PRO A 85 -1.88 -18.42 -4.83
CA PRO A 85 -1.68 -19.83 -5.20
C PRO A 85 -0.25 -20.13 -5.66
N PHE A 86 0.53 -19.15 -6.11
CA PHE A 86 1.94 -19.33 -6.48
C PHE A 86 2.91 -19.34 -5.29
N PHE A 87 2.59 -18.63 -4.19
CA PHE A 87 3.43 -18.63 -2.99
C PHE A 87 3.17 -19.86 -2.10
N LEU A 88 1.96 -20.42 -2.08
CA LEU A 88 1.66 -21.64 -1.31
C LEU A 88 2.38 -22.89 -1.86
N ASP A 89 2.79 -22.91 -3.12
CA ASP A 89 3.66 -23.98 -3.65
C ASP A 89 5.14 -23.79 -3.28
N THR A 90 5.57 -22.59 -2.88
CA THR A 90 6.95 -22.37 -2.42
C THR A 90 7.19 -22.87 -0.99
N GLU A 91 6.18 -22.84 -0.11
CA GLU A 91 6.28 -23.45 1.23
C GLU A 91 6.16 -24.98 1.19
N ARG A 92 5.56 -25.56 0.14
CA ARG A 92 5.48 -27.03 -0.04
C ARG A 92 6.75 -27.66 -0.62
N LEU A 93 7.75 -26.84 -0.97
CA LEU A 93 9.11 -27.28 -1.31
C LEU A 93 10.12 -27.08 -0.17
N SER A 94 9.66 -26.80 1.05
CA SER A 94 10.45 -27.02 2.26
C SER A 94 9.86 -28.12 3.15
N PRO A 95 10.06 -29.39 2.79
CA PRO A 95 10.20 -30.42 3.80
C PRO A 95 11.56 -31.11 3.63
N PHE A 96 12.39 -30.96 4.66
CA PHE A 96 13.69 -31.61 4.89
C PHE A 96 14.92 -30.92 4.29
N ASP A 97 15.34 -29.85 4.97
CA ASP A 97 16.71 -29.89 5.48
C ASP A 97 16.85 -31.16 6.35
N LEU A 98 17.82 -32.02 6.01
CA LEU A 98 18.76 -32.68 6.93
C LEU A 98 19.29 -34.02 6.38
N TYR A 99 20.62 -34.16 6.50
CA TYR A 99 21.44 -35.39 6.41
C TYR A 99 21.82 -35.87 5.00
N ARG A 100 23.07 -36.22 4.67
CA ARG A 100 24.32 -36.44 5.43
C ARG A 100 25.41 -36.81 4.41
N PHE A 101 26.67 -36.57 4.78
CA PHE A 101 27.91 -37.17 4.25
C PHE A 101 27.77 -38.38 3.33
N HIS A 102 28.36 -38.32 2.13
CA HIS A 102 29.65 -38.95 1.82
C HIS A 102 30.22 -38.44 0.50
#